data_AF-A0A1E2VAE5-F1
#
_entry.id   AF-A0A1E2VAE5-F1
#
_cell.length_a   1.000
_cell.length_b   1.000
_cell.length_c   1.000
_cell.angle_alpha   90.00
_cell.angle_beta   90.00
_cell.angle_gamma   90.00
#
_symmetry.space_group_name_H-M   'P 1'
#
loop_
_entity.id
_entity.type
_entity.pdbx_description
1 polymer ?
#
loop_
_entity_poly.entity_id
_entity_poly.type
_entity_poly.pdbx_seq_one_letter_code
_entity_poly.pdbx_strand_id
1 'polypeptide(L)'
;MAMTLNLEIAKGIRLQDIKNALMGVEYSDLSEMESELSVVLPNTNASMSAKTNLEDSTVLTENLEDTGWSVGLRAYFDVDITVPNLFDDVKKIVFNLSNQTSFEFALSFQYETLYAKKGSNGLDLSKDF
;
A
#
# COMPACT_ATOMS: atom_id res chain seq x y z
N MET A 1 12.75 -12.13 -10.34
CA MET A 1 11.92 -11.19 -11.13
C MET A 1 11.09 -10.42 -10.12
N ALA A 2 10.85 -9.12 -10.32
CA ALA A 2 10.12 -8.31 -9.35
C ALA A 2 8.89 -7.67 -9.99
N MET A 3 7.84 -7.51 -9.20
CA MET A 3 6.61 -6.81 -9.54
C MET A 3 6.41 -5.68 -8.53
N THR A 4 6.12 -4.46 -9.00
CA THR A 4 5.85 -3.34 -8.10
C THR A 4 4.35 -3.08 -8.00
N LEU A 5 3.81 -3.14 -6.79
CA LEU A 5 2.46 -2.70 -6.47
C LEU A 5 2.49 -1.29 -5.90
N ASN A 6 1.51 -0.47 -6.26
CA ASN A 6 1.36 0.92 -5.84
C ASN A 6 0.14 1.01 -4.95
N LEU A 7 0.31 1.53 -3.75
CA LEU A 7 -0.76 1.82 -2.81
C LEU A 7 -0.90 3.33 -2.68
N GLU A 8 -2.05 3.84 -3.12
CA GLU A 8 -2.42 5.26 -3.01
C GLU A 8 -3.45 5.41 -1.90
N ILE A 9 -3.17 6.29 -0.93
CA ILE A 9 -4.03 6.48 0.26
C ILE A 9 -4.45 7.94 0.37
N ALA A 10 -5.70 8.15 0.78
CA ALA A 10 -6.29 9.46 0.92
C ALA A 10 -5.54 10.38 1.90
N LYS A 11 -5.63 11.68 1.60
CA LYS A 11 -5.02 12.74 2.38
C LYS A 11 -5.49 12.73 3.83
N GLY A 12 -4.53 12.92 4.74
CA GLY A 12 -4.74 12.88 6.19
C GLY A 12 -4.08 11.68 6.86
N ILE A 13 -3.79 10.62 6.09
CA ILE A 13 -2.96 9.49 6.54
C ILE A 13 -1.55 9.97 6.94
N ARG A 14 -0.96 9.31 7.94
CA ARG A 14 0.40 9.57 8.44
C ARG A 14 1.28 8.34 8.27
N LEU A 15 2.61 8.53 8.26
CA LEU A 15 3.56 7.40 8.29
C LEU A 15 3.33 6.48 9.49
N GLN A 16 2.89 7.03 10.62
CA GLN A 16 2.56 6.23 11.80
C GLN A 16 1.41 5.24 11.54
N ASP A 17 0.44 5.59 10.68
CA ASP A 17 -0.63 4.66 10.30
C ASP A 17 -0.07 3.49 9.48
N ILE A 18 0.90 3.75 8.59
CA ILE A 18 1.61 2.69 7.86
C ILE A 18 2.40 1.80 8.81
N LYS A 19 3.11 2.38 9.78
CA LYS A 19 3.82 1.62 10.81
C LYS A 19 2.88 0.74 11.62
N ASN A 20 1.71 1.26 11.99
CA ASN A 20 0.70 0.47 12.69
C ASN A 20 0.16 -0.66 11.80
N ALA A 21 0.06 -0.45 10.49
CA ALA A 21 -0.38 -1.48 9.54
C ALA A 21 0.61 -2.65 9.41
N LEU A 22 1.89 -2.46 9.79
CA LEU A 22 2.89 -3.53 9.88
C LEU A 22 2.68 -4.47 11.08
N MET A 23 1.70 -4.21 11.95
CA MET A 23 1.44 -5.05 13.11
C MET A 23 1.16 -6.52 12.73
N GLY A 24 1.92 -7.45 13.32
CA GLY A 24 1.81 -8.88 13.01
C GLY A 24 2.43 -9.29 11.67
N VAL A 25 3.08 -8.36 10.97
CA VAL A 25 3.96 -8.62 9.82
C VAL A 25 5.39 -8.64 10.32
N GLU A 26 6.14 -9.66 9.95
CA GLU A 26 7.57 -9.71 10.24
C GLU A 26 8.30 -8.76 9.29
N TYR A 27 9.21 -7.95 9.84
CA TYR A 27 9.95 -7.00 9.04
C TYR A 27 11.37 -6.75 9.57
N SER A 28 12.27 -6.37 8.68
CA SER A 28 13.63 -5.95 8.98
C SER A 28 13.97 -4.62 8.31
N ASP A 29 15.11 -4.03 8.70
CA ASP A 29 15.68 -2.85 8.05
C ASP A 29 14.73 -1.66 7.94
N LEU A 30 13.90 -1.46 8.97
CA LEU A 30 13.00 -0.31 9.06
C LEU A 30 13.83 0.98 9.10
N SER A 31 13.64 1.83 8.10
CA SER A 31 14.19 3.17 8.02
C SER A 31 13.06 4.18 7.94
N GLU A 32 13.14 5.23 8.76
CA GLU A 32 12.12 6.26 8.83
C GLU A 32 12.78 7.64 8.81
N MET A 33 12.32 8.48 7.90
CA MET A 33 12.63 9.90 7.80
C MET A 33 11.33 10.70 7.95
N GLU A 34 11.42 12.03 8.00
CA GLU A 34 10.28 12.91 8.27
C GLU A 34 9.06 12.66 7.36
N SER A 35 9.30 12.33 6.09
CA SER A 35 8.24 12.11 5.09
C SER A 35 8.34 10.79 4.33
N GLU A 36 9.23 9.90 4.76
CA GLU A 36 9.52 8.64 4.08
C GLU A 36 9.69 7.48 5.09
N LEU A 37 9.24 6.30 4.69
CA LEU A 37 9.44 5.06 5.44
C LEU A 37 9.84 3.95 4.45
N SER A 38 10.80 3.11 4.81
CA SER A 38 11.12 1.91 4.05
C SER A 38 11.38 0.71 4.97
N VAL A 39 11.11 -0.49 4.46
CA VAL A 39 11.18 -1.72 5.23
C VAL A 39 11.34 -2.95 4.32
N VAL A 40 11.98 -4.00 4.83
CA VAL A 40 12.10 -5.32 4.18
C VAL A 40 11.12 -6.31 4.83
N LEU A 41 10.46 -7.10 4.00
CA LEU A 41 9.45 -8.11 4.35
C LEU A 41 10.01 -9.51 4.03
N PRO A 42 10.78 -10.13 4.96
CA PRO A 42 11.57 -11.33 4.66
C PRO A 42 10.71 -12.56 4.31
N ASN A 43 9.49 -12.66 4.83
CA ASN A 43 8.61 -13.82 4.60
C ASN A 43 8.15 -13.97 3.14
N THR A 44 8.07 -12.86 2.42
CA THR A 44 7.68 -12.80 1.00
C THR A 44 8.81 -12.33 0.09
N ASN A 45 10.02 -12.13 0.65
CA ASN A 45 11.15 -11.53 -0.03
C ASN A 45 10.79 -10.20 -0.74
N ALA A 46 9.93 -9.41 -0.10
CA ALA A 46 9.46 -8.14 -0.63
C ALA A 46 10.10 -6.96 0.12
N SER A 47 10.02 -5.77 -0.46
CA SER A 47 10.31 -4.52 0.24
C SER A 47 9.17 -3.53 0.06
N MET A 48 8.94 -2.70 1.07
CA MET A 48 7.98 -1.61 1.00
C MET A 48 8.68 -0.28 1.21
N SER A 49 8.29 0.74 0.45
CA SER A 49 8.59 2.14 0.72
C SER A 49 7.31 2.96 0.74
N ALA A 50 7.27 4.06 1.50
CA ALA A 50 6.11 4.93 1.64
C ALA A 50 6.56 6.39 1.75
N LYS A 51 5.79 7.31 1.14
CA LYS A 51 6.08 8.75 1.14
C LYS A 51 4.83 9.61 1.29
N THR A 52 4.90 10.64 2.13
CA THR A 52 3.79 11.59 2.39
C THR A 52 3.96 12.96 1.74
N ASN A 53 5.19 13.41 1.48
CA ASN A 53 5.45 14.70 0.84
C ASN A 53 5.45 14.54 -0.69
N LEU A 54 4.25 14.39 -1.27
CA LEU A 54 4.04 14.13 -2.69
C LEU A 54 4.03 15.44 -3.50
N GLU A 55 4.72 15.46 -4.64
CA GLU A 55 4.65 16.58 -5.59
C GLU A 55 3.28 16.66 -6.29
N ASP A 56 2.67 15.49 -6.53
CA ASP A 56 1.35 15.34 -7.12
C ASP A 56 0.46 14.48 -6.23
N SER A 57 -0.70 15.01 -5.85
CA SER A 57 -1.71 14.38 -5.00
C SER A 57 -2.86 13.76 -5.81
N THR A 58 -2.75 13.67 -7.13
CA THR A 58 -3.78 13.04 -7.98
C THR A 58 -3.75 11.53 -7.81
N VAL A 59 -4.91 10.87 -7.85
CA VAL A 59 -4.98 9.40 -7.90
C VAL A 59 -4.55 8.96 -9.29
N LEU A 60 -3.51 8.12 -9.35
CA LEU A 60 -2.93 7.66 -10.61
C LEU A 60 -3.54 6.33 -11.08
N THR A 61 -4.13 5.57 -10.16
CA THR A 61 -4.79 4.29 -10.48
C THR A 61 -5.93 4.50 -11.48
N GLU A 62 -5.87 3.76 -12.60
CA GLU A 62 -6.84 3.82 -13.68
C GLU A 62 -8.26 3.52 -13.18
N ASN A 63 -9.23 4.22 -13.77
CA ASN A 63 -10.65 4.16 -13.41
C ASN A 63 -10.97 4.69 -12.00
N LEU A 64 -10.02 5.37 -11.35
CA LEU A 64 -10.19 6.07 -10.07
C LEU A 64 -9.85 7.56 -10.16
N GLU A 65 -9.72 8.11 -11.37
CA GLU A 65 -9.34 9.50 -11.62
C GLU A 65 -10.41 10.48 -11.11
N ASP A 66 -11.69 10.10 -11.20
CA ASP A 66 -12.83 10.90 -10.71
C ASP A 66 -13.19 10.61 -9.24
N THR A 67 -12.29 9.99 -8.49
CA THR A 67 -12.51 9.80 -7.05
C THR A 67 -12.48 11.16 -6.34
N GLY A 68 -13.44 11.40 -5.45
CA GLY A 68 -13.58 12.68 -4.74
C GLY A 68 -12.51 12.97 -3.68
N TRP A 69 -11.40 12.22 -3.68
CA TRP A 69 -10.31 12.32 -2.72
C TRP A 69 -8.97 12.57 -3.41
N SER A 70 -7.99 13.05 -2.65
CA SER A 70 -6.62 13.28 -3.13
C SER A 70 -5.64 12.44 -2.34
N VAL A 71 -4.58 11.99 -2.97
CA VAL A 71 -3.53 11.16 -2.39
C VAL A 71 -2.70 11.97 -1.39
N GLY A 72 -2.58 11.47 -0.16
CA GLY A 72 -1.65 12.01 0.84
C GLY A 72 -0.47 11.12 1.14
N LEU A 73 -0.51 9.85 0.72
CA LEU A 73 0.60 8.93 0.83
C LEU A 73 0.60 7.97 -0.35
N ARG A 74 1.79 7.74 -0.92
CA ARG A 74 2.03 6.62 -1.83
C ARG A 74 2.98 5.64 -1.20
N ALA A 75 2.63 4.36 -1.24
CA ALA A 75 3.52 3.27 -0.89
C ALA A 75 3.75 2.37 -2.09
N TYR A 76 4.95 1.79 -2.16
CA TYR A 76 5.40 0.91 -3.23
C TYR A 76 5.85 -0.39 -2.60
N PHE A 77 5.34 -1.50 -3.11
CA PHE A 77 5.74 -2.84 -2.72
C PHE A 77 6.47 -3.49 -3.88
N ASP A 78 7.78 -3.70 -3.73
CA ASP A 78 8.56 -4.48 -4.69
C ASP A 78 8.54 -5.94 -4.24
N VAL A 79 7.80 -6.76 -4.99
CA VAL A 79 7.45 -8.13 -4.63
C VAL A 79 8.19 -9.12 -5.53
N ASP A 80 8.80 -10.15 -4.95
CA ASP A 80 9.44 -11.24 -5.69
C ASP A 80 8.41 -12.24 -6.21
N ILE A 81 8.18 -12.25 -7.52
CA ILE A 81 7.18 -13.12 -8.16
C ILE A 81 7.60 -14.59 -8.21
N THR A 82 8.81 -14.92 -7.78
CA THR A 82 9.29 -16.31 -7.73
C THR A 82 8.90 -17.03 -6.43
N VAL A 83 8.39 -16.29 -5.45
CA VAL A 83 7.95 -16.79 -4.15
C VAL A 83 6.47 -17.19 -4.22
N PRO A 84 6.05 -18.39 -3.77
CA PRO A 84 4.68 -18.87 -3.95
C PRO A 84 3.62 -18.09 -3.15
N ASN A 85 4.02 -17.44 -2.06
CA ASN A 85 3.17 -16.67 -1.15
C ASN A 85 3.41 -15.16 -1.27
N LEU A 86 3.82 -14.70 -2.46
CA LEU A 86 4.37 -13.36 -2.70
C LEU A 86 3.52 -12.17 -2.21
N PHE A 87 2.20 -12.34 -2.08
CA PHE A 87 1.30 -11.27 -1.63
C PHE A 87 0.93 -11.32 -0.14
N ASP A 88 1.36 -12.34 0.61
CA ASP A 88 0.86 -12.56 1.99
C ASP A 88 1.12 -11.38 2.93
N ASP A 89 2.32 -10.80 2.91
CA ASP A 89 2.64 -9.65 3.75
C ASP A 89 1.91 -8.39 3.26
N VAL A 90 1.84 -8.18 1.94
CA VAL A 90 1.09 -7.04 1.35
C VAL A 90 -0.38 -7.11 1.74
N LYS A 91 -1.02 -8.29 1.66
CA LYS A 91 -2.39 -8.52 2.09
C LYS A 91 -2.58 -8.16 3.55
N LYS A 92 -1.72 -8.67 4.44
CA LYS A 92 -1.80 -8.37 5.88
C LYS A 92 -1.72 -6.87 6.14
N ILE A 93 -0.80 -6.17 5.48
CA ILE A 93 -0.66 -4.71 5.60
C ILE A 93 -1.94 -4.00 5.15
N VAL A 94 -2.47 -4.36 3.97
CA VAL A 94 -3.71 -3.79 3.43
C VAL A 94 -4.92 -4.04 4.34
N PHE A 95 -5.06 -5.27 4.86
CA PHE A 95 -6.12 -5.62 5.80
C PHE A 95 -6.01 -4.82 7.09
N ASN A 96 -4.83 -4.77 7.69
CA ASN A 96 -4.57 -4.01 8.91
C ASN A 96 -4.88 -2.52 8.71
N LEU A 97 -4.42 -1.95 7.59
CA LEU A 97 -4.69 -0.56 7.22
C LEU A 97 -6.21 -0.30 7.11
N SER A 98 -6.95 -1.21 6.47
CA SER A 98 -8.41 -1.08 6.31
C SER A 98 -9.20 -1.20 7.61
N ASN A 99 -8.66 -1.93 8.59
CA ASN A 99 -9.30 -2.18 9.88
C ASN A 99 -9.03 -1.06 10.87
N GLN A 100 -7.85 -0.42 10.80
CA GLN A 100 -7.45 0.61 11.75
C GLN A 100 -7.74 2.03 11.25
N THR A 101 -7.98 2.23 9.95
CA THR A 101 -8.25 3.54 9.36
C THR A 101 -9.56 3.58 8.59
N SER A 102 -10.14 4.79 8.49
CA SER A 102 -11.28 5.07 7.62
C SER A 102 -10.86 5.71 6.29
N PHE A 103 -9.56 5.79 6.00
CA PHE A 103 -9.08 6.44 4.78
C PHE A 103 -9.39 5.58 3.55
N GLU A 104 -9.80 6.24 2.48
CA GLU A 104 -9.91 5.60 1.18
C GLU A 104 -8.51 5.26 0.66
N PHE A 105 -8.39 4.12 -0.02
CA PHE A 105 -7.14 3.74 -0.67
C PHE A 105 -7.37 2.79 -1.85
N ALA A 106 -6.38 2.71 -2.73
CA ALA A 106 -6.32 1.75 -3.82
C ALA A 106 -4.93 1.11 -3.91
N LEU A 107 -4.87 -0.21 -4.01
CA LEU A 107 -3.66 -0.98 -4.33
C LEU A 107 -3.76 -1.46 -5.78
N SER A 108 -2.76 -1.13 -6.60
CA SER A 108 -2.75 -1.47 -8.02
C SER A 108 -1.37 -1.92 -8.52
N PHE A 109 -1.33 -2.83 -9.49
CA PHE A 109 -0.11 -3.09 -10.26
C PHE A 109 -0.05 -2.14 -11.45
N GLN A 110 1.08 -1.43 -11.57
CA GLN A 110 1.32 -0.45 -12.64
C GLN A 110 0.21 0.60 -12.82
N TYR A 111 -0.56 0.90 -11.75
CA TYR A 111 -1.74 1.76 -11.79
C TYR A 111 -2.92 1.23 -12.61
N GLU A 112 -2.75 0.16 -13.39
CA GLU A 112 -3.80 -0.39 -14.26
C GLU A 112 -4.64 -1.46 -13.55
N THR A 113 -3.98 -2.44 -12.92
CA THR A 113 -4.66 -3.60 -12.36
C THR A 113 -4.93 -3.41 -10.87
N LEU A 114 -6.20 -3.23 -10.50
CA LEU A 114 -6.62 -3.03 -9.10
C LEU A 114 -6.67 -4.36 -8.32
N TYR A 115 -5.92 -4.43 -7.22
CA TYR A 115 -5.89 -5.58 -6.30
C TYR A 115 -6.73 -5.37 -5.04
N ALA A 116 -6.76 -4.14 -4.52
CA ALA A 116 -7.55 -3.80 -3.36
C ALA A 116 -8.08 -2.37 -3.46
N LYS A 117 -9.29 -2.13 -2.97
CA LYS A 117 -9.86 -0.79 -2.84
C LYS A 117 -10.63 -0.68 -1.54
N LYS A 118 -10.31 0.33 -0.74
CA LYS A 118 -11.10 0.73 0.43
C LYS A 118 -11.89 1.96 0.08
N GLY A 119 -13.22 1.82 0.13
CA GLY A 119 -14.16 2.93 0.01
C GLY A 119 -15.13 2.98 1.18
N SER A 120 -16.21 3.73 1.03
CA SER A 120 -17.28 3.85 2.03
C SER A 120 -17.95 2.52 2.39
N ASN A 121 -18.01 1.58 1.44
CA ASN A 121 -18.65 0.27 1.62
C ASN A 121 -17.75 -0.78 2.28
N GLY A 122 -16.47 -0.47 2.55
CA GLY A 122 -15.53 -1.44 3.07
C GLY A 122 -14.33 -1.67 2.15
N LEU A 123 -13.59 -2.74 2.45
CA LEU A 123 -12.45 -3.20 1.66
C LEU A 123 -12.95 -4.22 0.63
N ASP A 124 -12.76 -3.91 -0.64
CA ASP A 124 -12.97 -4.82 -1.77
C ASP A 124 -11.61 -5.35 -2.25
N LEU A 125 -11.51 -6.67 -2.45
CA LEU A 125 -10.31 -7.33 -2.96
C LEU A 125 -10.59 -7.99 -4.31
N SER A 126 -9.62 -7.93 -5.21
CA SER A 126 -9.70 -8.68 -6.47
C SER A 126 -9.53 -10.19 -6.21
N LYS A 127 -10.04 -11.02 -7.12
CA LYS A 127 -9.91 -12.48 -7.00
C LYS A 127 -8.48 -12.96 -7.20
N ASP A 128 -7.70 -12.18 -7.93
CA ASP A 128 -6.31 -12.47 -8.28
C ASP A 128 -5.33 -11.95 -7.20
N PHE A 129 -5.86 -11.31 -6.15
CA PHE A 129 -5.08 -10.91 -4.99
C PHE A 129 -4.89 -12.08 -4.02
#